data_AF-A0A9X3FVR6-F1
#
_entry.id   AF-A0A9X3FVR6-F1
#
_cell.length_a   1.000
_cell.length_b   1.000
_cell.length_c   1.000
_cell.angle_alpha   90.00
_cell.angle_beta   90.00
_cell.angle_gamma   90.00
#
_symmetry.space_group_name_H-M   'P 1'
#
loop_
_entity.id
_entity.type
_entity.pdbx_description
1 polymer ?
#
loop_
_entity_poly.entity_id
_entity_poly.type
_entity_poly.pdbx_seq_one_letter_code
_entity_poly.pdbx_strand_id
1 'polypeptide(L)'
;MNDMLLWLNDPQNWTGTRVRPGIIEQASAHLAYTAIALSIAGVIAFPLGLVLGHTGRASWLVSVANGLRALPTVGLLILLYVMVSPLISGRGNAVYLVPTEIALVLLALPAILANTYAGVRNVSPAVRDAARGMGMTGRQVLFRVELPNALPLVFSGFRSAALQVIATATIAAYVGLGGLGRYVYDGLASRDFGQMAGGAVLVAALALLVDLALSLAQRATVSRGVSGRFSRRSTRDSRAAAVTVVRPEAPRGGPDGARRAGQPATPAAALTPSGDHPSR
;
A
#
# COMPACT_ATOMS: atom_id res chain seq x y z
N MET A 1 26.61 0.52 14.18
CA MET A 1 26.22 1.84 13.62
C MET A 1 27.43 2.62 13.10
N ASN A 2 28.56 2.61 13.80
CA ASN A 2 29.80 3.24 13.34
C ASN A 2 30.27 2.67 11.97
N ASP A 3 30.28 1.34 11.83
CA ASP A 3 30.75 0.67 10.60
C ASP A 3 29.88 0.98 9.37
N MET A 4 28.58 1.18 9.57
CA MET A 4 27.66 1.60 8.51
C MET A 4 27.99 3.01 8.02
N LEU A 5 28.25 3.95 8.95
CA LEU A 5 28.59 5.33 8.59
C LEU A 5 29.95 5.40 7.90
N LEU A 6 30.92 4.59 8.33
CA LEU A 6 32.20 4.46 7.65
C LEU A 6 32.04 3.92 6.23
N TRP A 7 31.23 2.86 6.04
CA TRP A 7 30.95 2.31 4.71
C TRP A 7 30.25 3.33 3.80
N LEU A 8 29.25 4.05 4.31
CA LEU A 8 28.53 5.08 3.55
C LEU A 8 29.40 6.30 3.24
N ASN A 9 30.39 6.62 4.07
CA ASN A 9 31.26 7.78 3.87
C ASN A 9 32.53 7.45 3.06
N ASP A 10 32.74 6.19 2.70
CA ASP A 10 33.85 5.78 1.84
C ASP A 10 33.52 6.09 0.36
N PRO A 11 34.25 7.02 -0.28
CA PRO A 11 34.00 7.39 -1.69
C PRO A 11 34.12 6.21 -2.66
N GLN A 12 34.91 5.18 -2.32
CA GLN A 12 35.08 4.00 -3.18
C GLN A 12 33.80 3.18 -3.32
N ASN A 13 32.88 3.28 -2.37
CA ASN A 13 31.58 2.60 -2.45
C ASN A 13 30.60 3.33 -3.39
N TRP A 14 30.78 4.64 -3.60
CA TRP A 14 29.84 5.45 -4.40
C TRP A 14 30.06 5.34 -5.89
N THR A 15 31.32 5.43 -6.32
CA THR A 15 31.69 5.36 -7.74
C THR A 15 32.16 3.96 -8.08
N GLY A 16 31.49 3.30 -9.03
CA GLY A 16 31.88 1.97 -9.46
C GLY A 16 33.30 1.92 -10.03
N THR A 17 33.93 0.76 -9.89
CA THR A 17 35.15 0.42 -10.63
C THR A 17 34.78 -0.40 -11.87
N ARG A 18 35.75 -0.65 -12.77
CA ARG A 18 35.54 -1.56 -13.91
C ARG A 18 35.12 -2.98 -13.48
N VAL A 19 35.35 -3.35 -12.22
CA VAL A 19 35.15 -4.71 -11.69
C VAL A 19 33.95 -4.80 -10.75
N ARG A 20 33.58 -3.70 -10.05
CA ARG A 20 32.45 -3.68 -9.11
C ARG A 20 31.58 -2.44 -9.31
N PRO A 21 30.26 -2.58 -9.54
CA PRO A 21 29.33 -1.45 -9.58
C PRO A 21 29.27 -0.73 -8.23
N GLY A 22 29.26 0.61 -8.25
CA GLY A 22 29.11 1.45 -7.07
C GLY A 22 27.64 1.68 -6.72
N ILE A 23 27.40 2.44 -5.66
CA ILE A 23 26.06 2.69 -5.13
C ILE A 23 25.16 3.33 -6.18
N ILE A 24 25.69 4.23 -7.02
CA ILE A 24 24.91 4.95 -8.02
C ILE A 24 24.46 3.99 -9.13
N GLU A 25 25.37 3.13 -9.63
CA GLU A 25 25.04 2.13 -10.64
C GLU A 25 24.03 1.12 -10.08
N GLN A 26 24.20 0.67 -8.84
CA GLN A 26 23.24 -0.24 -8.19
C GLN A 26 21.88 0.44 -7.95
N ALA A 27 21.85 1.72 -7.54
CA ALA A 27 20.61 2.47 -7.35
C ALA A 27 19.86 2.66 -8.68
N SER A 28 20.58 3.02 -9.74
CA SER A 28 20.00 3.18 -11.07
C SER A 28 19.45 1.86 -11.63
N ALA A 29 20.18 0.74 -11.46
CA ALA A 29 19.68 -0.58 -11.81
C ALA A 29 18.40 -0.92 -11.04
N HIS A 30 18.42 -0.72 -9.71
CA HIS A 30 17.28 -0.95 -8.83
C HIS A 30 16.04 -0.15 -9.24
N LEU A 31 16.24 1.12 -9.55
CA LEU A 31 15.19 2.01 -10.03
C LEU A 31 14.67 1.58 -11.41
N ALA A 32 15.56 1.16 -12.32
CA ALA A 32 15.19 0.77 -13.68
C ALA A 32 14.24 -0.43 -13.70
N TYR A 33 14.59 -1.53 -13.05
CA TYR A 33 13.72 -2.72 -13.05
C TYR A 33 12.46 -2.52 -12.18
N THR A 34 12.53 -1.69 -11.14
CA THR A 34 11.31 -1.24 -10.42
C THR A 34 10.37 -0.46 -11.36
N ALA A 35 10.89 0.48 -12.14
CA ALA A 35 10.09 1.29 -13.05
C ALA A 35 9.47 0.46 -14.18
N ILE A 36 10.20 -0.55 -14.69
CA ILE A 36 9.69 -1.50 -15.68
C ILE A 36 8.52 -2.29 -15.07
N ALA A 37 8.71 -2.89 -13.90
CA ALA A 37 7.68 -3.67 -13.22
C ALA A 37 6.40 -2.84 -12.96
N LEU A 38 6.55 -1.62 -12.45
CA LEU A 38 5.42 -0.71 -12.20
C LEU A 38 4.72 -0.28 -13.49
N SER A 39 5.47 -0.08 -14.57
CA SER A 39 4.89 0.29 -15.87
C SER A 39 4.07 -0.85 -16.44
N ILE A 40 4.61 -2.07 -16.44
CA ILE A 40 3.89 -3.27 -16.92
C ILE A 40 2.65 -3.51 -16.05
N ALA A 41 2.80 -3.49 -14.73
CA ALA A 41 1.68 -3.65 -13.81
C ALA A 41 0.64 -2.53 -13.99
N GLY A 42 1.08 -1.29 -14.22
CA GLY A 42 0.22 -0.15 -14.53
C GLY A 42 -0.58 -0.35 -15.81
N VAL A 43 0.07 -0.71 -16.91
CA VAL A 43 -0.58 -0.98 -18.21
C VAL A 43 -1.64 -2.08 -18.12
N ILE A 44 -1.51 -3.03 -17.19
CA ILE A 44 -2.47 -4.12 -16.99
C ILE A 44 -3.56 -3.72 -15.97
N ALA A 45 -3.14 -3.39 -14.74
CA ALA A 45 -4.03 -3.21 -13.60
C ALA A 45 -4.83 -1.90 -13.64
N PHE A 46 -4.26 -0.82 -14.21
CA PHE A 46 -4.98 0.44 -14.31
C PHE A 46 -6.21 0.35 -15.23
N PRO A 47 -6.10 -0.04 -16.52
CA PRO A 47 -7.29 -0.13 -17.38
C PRO A 47 -8.27 -1.19 -16.87
N LEU A 48 -7.78 -2.32 -16.35
CA LEU A 48 -8.64 -3.34 -15.75
C LEU A 48 -9.42 -2.76 -14.56
N GLY A 49 -8.75 -2.04 -13.66
CA GLY A 49 -9.38 -1.40 -12.50
C GLY A 49 -10.43 -0.36 -12.91
N LEU A 50 -10.16 0.42 -13.96
CA LEU A 50 -11.13 1.39 -14.49
C LEU A 50 -12.39 0.69 -15.01
N VAL A 51 -12.23 -0.34 -15.84
CA VAL A 51 -13.36 -1.07 -16.43
C VAL A 51 -14.18 -1.78 -15.36
N LEU A 52 -13.53 -2.47 -14.42
CA LEU A 52 -14.21 -3.17 -13.33
C LEU A 52 -14.93 -2.19 -12.38
N GLY A 53 -14.30 -1.06 -12.05
CA GLY A 53 -14.90 -0.04 -11.20
C GLY A 53 -16.08 0.69 -11.85
N HIS A 54 -16.00 0.92 -13.17
CA HIS A 54 -17.06 1.57 -13.95
C HIS A 54 -18.27 0.66 -14.09
N THR A 55 -18.05 -0.57 -14.54
CA THR A 55 -19.12 -1.53 -14.83
C THR A 55 -19.71 -2.15 -13.57
N GLY A 56 -18.95 -2.19 -12.47
CA GLY A 56 -19.30 -2.91 -11.25
C GLY A 56 -19.35 -4.43 -11.43
N ARG A 57 -18.97 -4.94 -12.60
CA ARG A 57 -18.96 -6.37 -12.92
C ARG A 57 -17.61 -6.97 -12.55
N ALA A 58 -17.61 -8.29 -12.32
CA ALA A 58 -16.41 -9.08 -12.02
C ALA A 58 -15.53 -8.53 -10.89
N SER A 59 -16.15 -7.99 -9.82
CA SER A 59 -15.45 -7.53 -8.62
C SER A 59 -14.61 -8.65 -7.96
N TRP A 60 -14.97 -9.92 -8.19
CA TRP A 60 -14.20 -11.09 -7.76
C TRP A 60 -12.78 -11.12 -8.32
N LEU A 61 -12.51 -10.52 -9.49
CA LEU A 61 -11.15 -10.41 -10.04
C LEU A 61 -10.22 -9.59 -9.14
N VAL A 62 -10.76 -8.61 -8.40
CA VAL A 62 -10.00 -7.86 -7.40
C VAL A 62 -9.60 -8.77 -6.24
N SER A 63 -10.50 -9.67 -5.81
CA SER A 63 -10.19 -10.68 -4.79
C SER A 63 -9.15 -11.68 -5.26
N VAL A 64 -9.21 -12.12 -6.52
CA VAL A 64 -8.19 -13.00 -7.12
C VAL A 64 -6.84 -12.31 -7.18
N ALA A 65 -6.80 -11.06 -7.63
CA ALA A 65 -5.56 -10.28 -7.62
C ALA A 65 -5.02 -10.11 -6.18
N ASN A 66 -5.89 -9.85 -5.19
CA ASN A 66 -5.47 -9.81 -3.79
C ASN A 66 -4.87 -11.15 -3.32
N GLY A 67 -5.35 -12.28 -3.84
CA GLY A 67 -4.78 -13.60 -3.61
C GLY A 67 -3.31 -13.73 -4.03
N LEU A 68 -2.85 -12.96 -5.04
CA LEU A 68 -1.43 -12.94 -5.43
C LEU A 68 -0.51 -12.50 -4.30
N ARG A 69 -1.01 -11.74 -3.32
CA ARG A 69 -0.20 -11.34 -2.14
C ARG A 69 0.09 -12.51 -1.20
N ALA A 70 -0.63 -13.62 -1.30
CA ALA A 70 -0.34 -14.81 -0.53
C ALA A 70 0.87 -15.60 -1.08
N LEU A 71 1.32 -15.30 -2.31
CA LEU A 71 2.46 -15.99 -2.92
C LEU A 71 3.76 -15.58 -2.20
N PRO A 72 4.56 -16.54 -1.69
CA PRO A 72 5.88 -16.24 -1.14
C PRO A 72 6.80 -15.70 -2.24
N THR A 73 7.06 -14.38 -2.25
CA THR A 73 7.73 -13.73 -3.38
C THR A 73 9.13 -14.25 -3.65
N VAL A 74 9.89 -14.59 -2.59
CA VAL A 74 11.22 -15.21 -2.73
C VAL A 74 11.11 -16.59 -3.36
N GLY A 75 10.20 -17.44 -2.89
CA GLY A 75 9.99 -18.78 -3.44
C GLY A 75 9.50 -18.73 -4.89
N LEU A 76 8.59 -17.81 -5.20
CA LEU A 76 8.12 -17.55 -6.56
C LEU A 76 9.26 -17.10 -7.47
N LEU A 77 10.12 -16.18 -7.02
CA LEU A 77 11.28 -15.74 -7.79
C LEU A 77 12.22 -16.90 -8.11
N ILE A 78 12.58 -17.71 -7.11
CA ILE A 78 13.48 -18.85 -7.30
C ILE A 78 12.84 -19.87 -8.26
N LEU A 79 11.56 -20.17 -8.10
CA LEU A 79 10.83 -21.06 -9.00
C LEU A 79 10.84 -20.53 -10.44
N LEU A 80 10.50 -19.26 -10.63
CA LEU A 80 10.51 -18.62 -11.96
C LEU A 80 11.91 -18.61 -12.55
N TYR A 81 12.95 -18.34 -11.76
CA TYR A 81 14.33 -18.38 -12.23
C TYR A 81 14.69 -19.79 -12.71
N VAL A 82 14.44 -20.83 -11.92
CA VAL A 82 14.75 -22.22 -12.31
C VAL A 82 13.95 -22.68 -13.52
N MET A 83 12.69 -22.27 -13.63
CA MET A 83 11.81 -22.66 -14.75
C MET A 83 12.09 -21.89 -16.03
N VAL A 84 12.35 -20.58 -15.95
CA VAL A 84 12.48 -19.71 -17.12
C VAL A 84 13.93 -19.63 -17.61
N SER A 85 14.91 -19.63 -16.69
CA SER A 85 16.34 -19.50 -17.03
C SER A 85 16.76 -20.46 -18.15
N PRO A 86 16.46 -21.77 -18.13
CA PRO A 86 16.88 -22.69 -19.18
C PRO A 86 16.34 -22.34 -20.57
N LEU A 87 15.13 -21.78 -20.66
CA LEU A 87 14.48 -21.41 -21.94
C LEU A 87 15.09 -20.14 -22.58
N ILE A 88 15.77 -19.32 -21.77
CA ILE A 88 16.36 -18.06 -22.20
C ILE A 88 17.87 -17.99 -21.96
N SER A 89 18.49 -19.13 -21.63
CA SER A 89 19.93 -19.31 -21.53
C SER A 89 20.62 -18.80 -22.79
N GLY A 90 21.60 -17.91 -22.63
CA GLY A 90 22.33 -17.26 -23.74
C GLY A 90 21.84 -15.85 -24.10
N ARG A 91 20.73 -15.36 -23.53
CA ARG A 91 20.23 -13.98 -23.75
C ARG A 91 20.80 -12.94 -22.76
N GLY A 92 22.00 -13.19 -22.22
CA GLY A 92 22.66 -12.29 -21.27
C GLY A 92 21.82 -12.03 -20.01
N ASN A 93 21.73 -10.76 -19.59
CA ASN A 93 21.05 -10.35 -18.35
C ASN A 93 19.55 -10.67 -18.31
N ALA A 94 18.93 -10.98 -19.45
CA ALA A 94 17.52 -11.36 -19.52
C ALA A 94 17.19 -12.59 -18.64
N VAL A 95 18.18 -13.47 -18.44
CA VAL A 95 18.03 -14.69 -17.63
C VAL A 95 17.67 -14.40 -16.17
N TYR A 96 18.14 -13.27 -15.64
CA TYR A 96 17.86 -12.81 -14.28
C TYR A 96 16.71 -11.80 -14.24
N LEU A 97 16.64 -10.93 -15.26
CA LEU A 97 15.67 -9.84 -15.33
C LEU A 97 14.24 -10.38 -15.48
N VAL A 98 13.99 -11.26 -16.45
CA VAL A 98 12.64 -11.77 -16.76
C VAL A 98 11.95 -12.41 -15.54
N PRO A 99 12.55 -13.38 -14.82
CA PRO A 99 11.88 -13.97 -13.65
C PRO A 99 11.67 -12.95 -12.53
N THR A 100 12.60 -11.99 -12.36
CA THR A 100 12.47 -10.89 -11.40
C THR A 100 11.29 -10.00 -11.74
N GLU A 101 11.18 -9.55 -13.00
CA GLU A 101 10.09 -8.70 -13.47
C GLU A 101 8.73 -9.38 -13.30
N ILE A 102 8.60 -10.67 -13.64
CA ILE A 102 7.34 -11.41 -13.45
C ILE A 102 6.94 -11.40 -11.97
N ALA A 103 7.88 -11.68 -11.06
CA ALA A 103 7.59 -11.66 -9.62
C ALA A 103 7.18 -10.26 -9.13
N LEU A 104 7.89 -9.21 -9.56
CA LEU A 104 7.60 -7.83 -9.15
C LEU A 104 6.30 -7.28 -9.76
N VAL A 105 5.97 -7.64 -11.00
CA VAL A 105 4.70 -7.28 -11.64
C VAL A 105 3.54 -7.92 -10.88
N LEU A 106 3.60 -9.23 -10.62
CA LEU A 106 2.56 -9.94 -9.86
C LEU A 106 2.36 -9.35 -8.46
N LEU A 107 3.44 -8.86 -7.84
CA LEU A 107 3.40 -8.18 -6.55
C LEU A 107 2.72 -6.80 -6.62
N ALA A 108 2.90 -6.06 -7.71
CA ALA A 108 2.38 -4.70 -7.91
C ALA A 108 0.92 -4.65 -8.35
N LEU A 109 0.48 -5.61 -9.17
CA LEU A 109 -0.89 -5.70 -9.70
C LEU A 109 -1.98 -5.49 -8.64
N PRO A 110 -1.91 -6.13 -7.45
CA PRO A 110 -3.02 -6.07 -6.50
C PRO A 110 -3.19 -4.68 -5.89
N ALA A 111 -2.10 -3.92 -5.71
CA ALA A 111 -2.15 -2.56 -5.15
C ALA A 111 -2.73 -1.58 -6.17
N ILE A 112 -2.27 -1.63 -7.42
CA ILE A 112 -2.76 -0.75 -8.49
C ILE A 112 -4.22 -1.08 -8.82
N LEU A 113 -4.56 -2.37 -8.97
CA LEU A 113 -5.90 -2.81 -9.35
C LEU A 113 -6.93 -2.45 -8.28
N ALA A 114 -6.68 -2.83 -7.02
CA ALA A 114 -7.65 -2.63 -5.95
C ALA A 114 -7.94 -1.15 -5.71
N ASN A 115 -6.91 -0.30 -5.73
CA ASN A 115 -7.07 1.14 -5.53
C ASN A 115 -7.71 1.84 -6.73
N THR A 116 -7.40 1.42 -7.96
CA THR A 116 -8.06 1.96 -9.16
C THR A 116 -9.54 1.58 -9.19
N TYR A 117 -9.85 0.30 -8.92
CA TYR A 117 -11.22 -0.20 -8.79
C TYR A 117 -11.99 0.57 -7.72
N ALA A 118 -11.45 0.64 -6.50
CA ALA A 118 -12.09 1.32 -5.38
C ALA A 118 -12.25 2.82 -5.65
N GLY A 119 -11.24 3.45 -6.26
CA GLY A 119 -11.28 4.86 -6.66
C GLY A 119 -12.46 5.16 -7.56
N VAL A 120 -12.62 4.40 -8.63
CA VAL A 120 -13.76 4.56 -9.55
C VAL A 120 -15.06 4.21 -8.83
N ARG A 121 -15.13 3.07 -8.15
CA ARG A 121 -16.37 2.57 -7.51
C ARG A 121 -16.92 3.52 -6.44
N ASN A 122 -16.05 4.25 -5.73
CA ASN A 122 -16.44 5.18 -4.68
C ASN A 122 -16.90 6.56 -5.18
N VAL A 123 -16.84 6.82 -6.50
CA VAL A 123 -17.41 8.05 -7.08
C VAL A 123 -18.92 8.07 -6.84
N SER A 124 -19.40 9.16 -6.22
CA SER A 124 -20.79 9.34 -5.80
C SER A 124 -21.80 8.99 -6.91
N PRO A 125 -22.83 8.16 -6.61
CA PRO A 125 -23.90 7.85 -7.56
C PRO A 125 -24.56 9.11 -8.11
N ALA A 126 -24.82 10.12 -7.27
CA ALA A 126 -25.44 11.39 -7.69
C ALA A 126 -24.59 12.13 -8.74
N VAL A 127 -23.26 12.08 -8.62
CA VAL A 127 -22.35 12.68 -9.60
C VAL A 127 -22.39 11.92 -10.93
N ARG A 128 -22.49 10.59 -10.88
CA ARG A 128 -22.64 9.74 -12.08
C ARG A 128 -23.99 9.96 -12.75
N ASP A 129 -25.06 10.05 -11.98
CA ASP A 129 -26.43 10.24 -12.50
C ASP A 129 -26.63 11.63 -13.08
N ALA A 130 -26.05 12.66 -12.45
CA ALA A 130 -26.01 14.00 -13.04
C ALA A 130 -25.29 14.01 -14.39
N ALA A 131 -24.13 13.34 -14.50
CA ALA A 131 -23.41 13.23 -15.76
C ALA A 131 -24.24 12.53 -16.86
N ARG A 132 -24.96 11.46 -16.50
CA ARG A 132 -25.89 10.78 -17.42
C ARG A 132 -27.07 11.66 -17.81
N GLY A 133 -27.65 12.40 -16.86
CA GLY A 133 -28.72 13.37 -17.11
C GLY A 133 -28.31 14.51 -18.05
N MET A 134 -27.01 14.84 -18.08
CA MET A 134 -26.40 15.76 -19.04
C MET A 134 -26.11 15.13 -20.43
N GLY A 135 -26.57 13.90 -20.68
CA GLY A 135 -26.41 13.20 -21.96
C GLY A 135 -25.04 12.56 -22.19
N MET A 136 -24.21 12.41 -21.15
CA MET A 136 -22.89 11.77 -21.31
C MET A 136 -23.01 10.26 -21.54
N THR A 137 -22.28 9.77 -22.54
CA THR A 137 -22.07 8.33 -22.78
C THR A 137 -21.25 7.69 -21.66
N GLY A 138 -21.33 6.36 -21.49
CA GLY A 138 -20.56 5.65 -20.45
C GLY A 138 -19.05 5.91 -20.50
N ARG A 139 -18.47 6.01 -21.70
CA ARG A 139 -17.04 6.36 -21.88
C ARG A 139 -16.75 7.81 -21.45
N GLN A 140 -17.64 8.74 -21.76
CA GLN A 140 -17.51 10.13 -21.30
C GLN A 140 -17.64 10.22 -19.77
N VAL A 141 -18.59 9.50 -19.16
CA VAL A 141 -18.72 9.41 -17.70
C VAL A 141 -17.44 8.85 -17.09
N LEU A 142 -16.89 7.76 -17.64
CA LEU A 142 -15.66 7.16 -17.12
C LEU A 142 -14.47 8.14 -17.16
N PHE A 143 -14.17 8.72 -18.32
CA PHE A 143 -12.95 9.52 -18.48
C PHE A 143 -13.08 10.98 -18.00
N ARG A 144 -14.29 11.56 -18.02
CA ARG A 144 -14.50 12.97 -17.64
C ARG A 144 -15.04 13.17 -16.24
N VAL A 145 -15.61 12.12 -15.63
CA VAL A 145 -16.24 12.22 -14.31
C VAL A 145 -15.61 11.24 -13.34
N GLU A 146 -15.68 9.95 -13.62
CA GLU A 146 -15.22 8.94 -12.66
C GLU A 146 -13.70 8.96 -12.48
N LEU A 147 -12.93 8.96 -13.56
CA LEU A 147 -11.47 8.95 -13.51
C LEU A 147 -10.91 10.17 -12.77
N PRO A 148 -11.27 11.44 -13.09
CA PRO A 148 -10.79 12.60 -12.35
C PRO A 148 -11.10 12.54 -10.85
N ASN A 149 -12.28 12.05 -10.48
CA ASN A 149 -12.68 11.88 -9.08
C ASN A 149 -11.97 10.70 -8.39
N ALA A 150 -11.57 9.68 -9.15
CA ALA A 150 -10.84 8.51 -8.67
C ALA A 150 -9.32 8.73 -8.57
N LEU A 151 -8.76 9.74 -9.26
CA LEU A 151 -7.31 9.98 -9.33
C LEU A 151 -6.58 9.96 -7.97
N PRO A 152 -7.08 10.57 -6.88
CA PRO A 152 -6.38 10.49 -5.59
C PRO A 152 -6.14 9.06 -5.11
N LEU A 153 -7.12 8.17 -5.31
CA LEU A 153 -7.03 6.76 -4.93
C LEU A 153 -6.18 5.98 -5.93
N VAL A 154 -6.28 6.26 -7.23
CA VAL A 154 -5.38 5.68 -8.25
C VAL A 154 -3.92 5.95 -7.91
N PHE A 155 -3.55 7.21 -7.63
CA PHE A 155 -2.20 7.58 -7.23
C PHE A 155 -1.77 6.90 -5.92
N SER A 156 -2.68 6.76 -4.96
CA SER A 156 -2.43 5.98 -3.74
C SER A 156 -2.07 4.52 -4.06
N GLY A 157 -2.71 3.93 -5.07
CA GLY A 157 -2.40 2.58 -5.57
C GLY A 157 -1.00 2.46 -6.15
N PHE A 158 -0.62 3.38 -7.04
CA PHE A 158 0.73 3.41 -7.62
C PHE A 158 1.81 3.66 -6.58
N ARG A 159 1.57 4.54 -5.60
CA ARG A 159 2.51 4.80 -4.49
C ARG A 159 2.69 3.59 -3.59
N SER A 160 1.59 2.94 -3.22
CA SER A 160 1.60 1.71 -2.45
C SER A 160 2.35 0.59 -3.19
N ALA A 161 2.09 0.43 -4.49
CA ALA A 161 2.81 -0.52 -5.34
C ALA A 161 4.31 -0.20 -5.43
N ALA A 162 4.68 1.08 -5.64
CA ALA A 162 6.08 1.49 -5.74
C ALA A 162 6.86 1.19 -4.46
N LEU A 163 6.30 1.54 -3.30
CA LEU A 163 6.92 1.22 -2.01
C LEU A 163 7.12 -0.28 -1.82
N GLN A 164 6.10 -1.08 -2.15
CA GLN A 164 6.16 -2.54 -2.05
C GLN A 164 7.20 -3.14 -3.01
N VAL A 165 7.21 -2.70 -4.27
CA VAL A 165 8.14 -3.18 -5.29
C VAL A 165 9.58 -2.79 -4.93
N ILE A 166 9.88 -1.55 -4.57
CA ILE A 166 11.25 -1.12 -4.21
C ILE A 166 11.78 -1.89 -3.00
N ALA A 167 10.96 -2.05 -1.95
CA ALA A 167 11.36 -2.82 -0.79
C ALA A 167 11.65 -4.29 -1.14
N THR A 168 10.78 -4.89 -1.96
CA THR A 168 10.87 -6.31 -2.31
C THR A 168 11.91 -6.58 -3.38
N ALA A 169 12.18 -5.62 -4.27
CA ALA A 169 13.18 -5.66 -5.34
C ALA A 169 14.59 -6.03 -4.87
N THR A 170 14.86 -5.92 -3.56
CA THR A 170 16.08 -6.41 -2.92
C THR A 170 16.30 -7.90 -3.12
N ILE A 171 15.23 -8.70 -3.26
CA ILE A 171 15.32 -10.14 -3.49
C ILE A 171 15.97 -10.50 -4.83
N ALA A 172 16.04 -9.56 -5.78
CA ALA A 172 16.68 -9.80 -7.07
C ALA A 172 18.17 -10.19 -6.92
N ALA A 173 18.79 -9.79 -5.80
CA ALA A 173 20.14 -10.20 -5.44
C ALA A 173 20.32 -11.72 -5.32
N TYR A 174 19.28 -12.47 -4.91
CA TYR A 174 19.32 -13.93 -4.75
C TYR A 174 19.56 -14.66 -6.08
N VAL A 175 19.09 -14.09 -7.19
CA VAL A 175 19.28 -14.67 -8.53
C VAL A 175 20.47 -14.04 -9.26
N GLY A 176 21.27 -13.22 -8.57
CA GLY A 176 22.44 -12.57 -9.17
C GLY A 176 22.12 -11.34 -10.01
N LEU A 177 20.88 -10.83 -9.98
CA LEU A 177 20.60 -9.51 -10.56
C LEU A 177 21.23 -8.43 -9.68
N GLY A 178 21.70 -7.35 -10.32
CA GLY A 178 22.19 -6.16 -9.63
C GLY A 178 21.08 -5.43 -8.84
N GLY A 179 21.39 -4.24 -8.36
CA GLY A 179 20.53 -3.43 -7.53
C GLY A 179 21.06 -3.26 -6.10
N LEU A 180 20.48 -2.30 -5.37
CA LEU A 180 20.86 -2.02 -3.97
C LEU A 180 20.72 -3.23 -3.03
N GLY A 181 19.86 -4.19 -3.37
CA GLY A 181 19.72 -5.46 -2.65
C GLY A 181 21.02 -6.26 -2.57
N ARG A 182 21.96 -6.08 -3.51
CA ARG A 182 23.27 -6.75 -3.47
C ARG A 182 24.07 -6.39 -2.22
N TYR A 183 24.01 -5.14 -1.75
CA TYR A 183 24.71 -4.75 -0.53
C TYR A 183 24.16 -5.44 0.72
N VAL A 184 22.83 -5.64 0.78
CA VAL A 184 22.20 -6.36 1.87
C VAL A 184 22.56 -7.85 1.81
N TYR A 185 22.49 -8.45 0.63
CA TYR A 185 22.76 -9.86 0.43
C TYR A 185 24.24 -10.22 0.63
N ASP A 186 25.16 -9.48 -0.01
CA ASP A 186 26.60 -9.73 0.05
C ASP A 186 27.17 -9.40 1.44
N GLY A 187 26.67 -8.33 2.08
CA GLY A 187 27.03 -7.98 3.45
C GLY A 187 26.58 -9.04 4.46
N LEU A 188 25.36 -9.57 4.31
CA LEU A 188 24.88 -10.67 5.14
C LEU A 188 25.72 -11.95 4.92
N ALA A 189 26.01 -12.30 3.67
CA ALA A 189 26.81 -13.49 3.34
C ALA A 189 28.24 -13.40 3.88
N SER A 190 28.82 -12.20 3.89
CA SER A 190 30.20 -11.95 4.35
C SER A 190 30.30 -11.55 5.82
N ARG A 191 29.16 -11.48 6.53
CA ARG A 191 29.05 -10.92 7.89
C ARG A 191 29.59 -9.48 8.03
N ASP A 192 29.57 -8.72 6.93
CA ASP A 192 29.82 -7.28 6.94
C ASP A 192 28.50 -6.56 7.21
N PHE A 193 28.22 -6.36 8.50
CA PHE A 193 27.02 -5.67 8.95
C PHE A 193 27.02 -4.16 8.62
N GLY A 194 28.20 -3.56 8.35
CA GLY A 194 28.32 -2.18 7.91
C GLY A 194 27.75 -2.00 6.50
N GLN A 195 28.20 -2.83 5.56
CA GLN A 195 27.68 -2.89 4.20
C GLN A 195 26.19 -3.26 4.17
N MET A 196 25.79 -4.28 4.95
CA MET A 196 24.40 -4.72 5.00
C MET A 196 23.47 -3.60 5.47
N ALA A 197 23.81 -2.91 6.55
CA ALA A 197 23.03 -1.81 7.08
C ALA A 197 23.02 -0.60 6.12
N GLY A 198 24.18 -0.28 5.51
CA GLY A 198 24.29 0.80 4.53
C GLY A 198 23.40 0.54 3.31
N GLY A 199 23.41 -0.68 2.78
CA GLY A 199 22.51 -1.12 1.72
C GLY A 199 21.03 -0.97 2.09
N ALA A 200 20.64 -1.40 3.29
CA ALA A 200 19.26 -1.28 3.75
C ALA A 200 18.79 0.18 3.87
N VAL A 201 19.65 1.06 4.39
CA VAL A 201 19.38 2.52 4.44
C VAL A 201 19.24 3.11 3.05
N LEU A 202 20.09 2.71 2.09
CA LEU A 202 19.99 3.17 0.70
C LEU A 202 18.69 2.72 0.03
N VAL A 203 18.24 1.48 0.25
CA VAL A 203 16.94 0.99 -0.24
C VAL A 203 15.79 1.81 0.36
N ALA A 204 15.82 2.05 1.67
CA ALA A 204 14.80 2.86 2.33
C ALA A 204 14.78 4.31 1.81
N ALA A 205 15.96 4.91 1.62
CA ALA A 205 16.09 6.24 1.03
C ALA A 205 15.53 6.29 -0.39
N LEU A 206 15.85 5.31 -1.25
CA LEU A 206 15.30 5.22 -2.60
C LEU A 206 13.78 5.10 -2.58
N ALA A 207 13.22 4.24 -1.72
CA ALA A 207 11.77 4.08 -1.59
C ALA A 207 11.07 5.39 -1.19
N LEU A 208 11.64 6.12 -0.22
CA LEU A 208 11.11 7.42 0.22
C LEU A 208 11.23 8.50 -0.85
N LEU A 209 12.34 8.53 -1.60
CA LEU A 209 12.53 9.49 -2.70
C LEU A 209 11.51 9.25 -3.83
N VAL A 210 11.28 7.99 -4.20
CA VAL A 210 10.29 7.63 -5.22
C VAL A 210 8.87 7.94 -4.74
N ASP A 211 8.51 7.60 -3.49
CA ASP A 211 7.20 7.94 -2.94
C ASP A 211 6.97 9.46 -2.87
N LEU A 212 8.00 10.22 -2.49
CA LEU A 212 7.95 11.68 -2.50
C LEU A 212 7.72 12.21 -3.91
N ALA A 213 8.47 11.72 -4.91
CA ALA A 213 8.29 12.12 -6.31
C ALA A 213 6.86 11.84 -6.81
N LEU A 214 6.32 10.65 -6.52
CA LEU A 214 4.95 10.29 -6.86
C LEU A 214 3.92 11.14 -6.10
N SER A 215 4.18 11.47 -4.83
CA SER A 215 3.32 12.36 -4.04
C SER A 215 3.28 13.78 -4.61
N LEU A 216 4.41 14.29 -5.08
CA LEU A 216 4.49 15.59 -5.75
C LEU A 216 3.76 15.57 -7.10
N ALA A 217 3.94 14.51 -7.88
CA ALA A 217 3.19 14.30 -9.14
C ALA A 217 1.67 14.23 -8.91
N GLN A 218 1.23 13.54 -7.85
CA GLN A 218 -0.17 13.51 -7.45
C GLN A 218 -0.69 14.91 -7.10
N ARG A 219 0.07 15.71 -6.33
CA ARG A 219 -0.33 17.07 -5.96
C ARG A 219 -0.43 18.01 -7.17
N ALA A 220 0.38 17.80 -8.20
CA ALA A 220 0.35 18.59 -9.43
C ALA A 220 -0.83 18.21 -10.33
N THR A 221 -1.21 16.93 -10.38
CA THR A 221 -2.25 16.41 -11.28
C THR A 221 -3.65 16.41 -10.67
N VAL A 222 -3.77 16.23 -9.35
CA VAL A 222 -5.06 16.14 -8.65
C VAL A 222 -5.49 17.51 -8.16
N SER A 223 -6.63 18.00 -8.66
CA SER A 223 -7.24 19.26 -8.19
C SER A 223 -7.55 19.23 -6.69
N ARG A 224 -7.33 20.37 -6.02
CA ARG A 224 -7.51 20.54 -4.57
C ARG A 224 -8.95 20.22 -4.10
N GLY A 225 -9.95 20.39 -4.97
CA GLY A 225 -11.37 20.13 -4.66
C GLY A 225 -11.71 18.64 -4.53
N VAL A 226 -11.07 17.78 -5.34
CA VAL A 226 -11.31 16.33 -5.38
C VAL A 226 -10.56 15.58 -4.27
N SER A 227 -9.45 16.14 -3.80
CA SER A 227 -8.59 15.52 -2.77
C SER A 227 -9.22 15.41 -1.37
N GLY A 228 -10.50 15.77 -1.19
CA GLY A 228 -11.21 15.72 0.11
C GLY A 228 -10.67 16.67 1.18
N ARG A 229 -9.69 17.54 0.84
CA ARG A 229 -9.04 18.46 1.80
C ARG A 229 -10.01 19.52 2.36
N PHE A 230 -11.14 19.75 1.70
CA PHE A 230 -12.22 20.62 2.18
C PHE A 230 -13.16 19.96 3.21
N SER A 231 -13.26 18.61 3.26
CA SER A 231 -14.20 17.91 4.17
C SER A 231 -13.76 17.96 5.64
N ARG A 232 -12.45 18.13 5.92
CA ARG A 232 -11.94 18.28 7.29
C ARG A 232 -12.35 19.60 7.98
N ARG A 233 -12.82 20.61 7.25
CA ARG A 233 -13.21 21.90 7.85
C ARG A 233 -14.64 21.86 8.39
N SER A 234 -15.57 21.23 7.65
CA SER A 234 -16.99 21.13 8.04
C SER A 234 -17.23 20.34 9.33
N THR A 235 -16.49 19.26 9.56
CA THR A 235 -16.62 18.45 10.80
C THR A 235 -16.09 19.16 12.05
N ARG A 236 -15.17 20.12 11.90
CA ARG A 236 -14.63 20.92 13.00
C ARG A 236 -15.61 22.02 13.43
N ASP A 237 -16.26 22.66 12.46
CA ASP A 237 -17.28 23.69 12.73
C ASP A 237 -18.56 23.09 13.32
N SER A 238 -19.02 21.92 12.85
CA SER A 238 -20.21 21.25 13.41
C SER A 238 -19.98 20.73 14.84
N ARG A 239 -18.76 20.31 15.20
CA ARG A 239 -18.42 19.92 16.57
C ARG A 239 -18.30 21.13 17.51
N ALA A 240 -17.77 22.25 17.02
CA ALA A 240 -17.72 23.50 17.79
C ALA A 240 -19.13 24.06 18.05
N ALA A 241 -20.03 23.96 17.06
CA ALA A 241 -21.44 24.34 17.21
C ALA A 241 -22.19 23.44 18.22
N ALA A 242 -21.98 22.12 18.17
CA ALA A 242 -22.63 21.17 19.09
C ALA A 242 -22.23 21.36 20.57
N VAL A 243 -21.00 21.77 20.85
CA VAL A 243 -20.52 22.06 22.21
C VAL A 243 -21.15 23.34 22.79
N THR A 244 -21.60 24.27 21.94
CA THR A 244 -22.18 25.54 22.38
C THR A 244 -23.66 25.40 22.79
N VAL A 245 -24.37 24.39 22.28
CA VAL A 245 -25.82 24.22 22.49
C VAL A 245 -26.15 23.48 23.80
N VAL A 246 -25.21 22.72 24.37
CA VAL A 246 -25.42 22.03 25.66
C VAL A 246 -25.10 22.97 26.83
N ARG A 247 -26.01 23.91 27.09
CA ARG A 247 -26.05 24.67 28.35
C ARG A 247 -27.02 23.95 29.29
N PRO A 248 -26.61 23.43 30.46
CA PRO A 248 -27.50 22.65 31.32
C PRO A 248 -28.51 23.59 31.98
N GLU A 249 -29.79 23.40 31.68
CA GLU A 249 -30.88 24.07 32.36
C GLU A 249 -31.07 23.40 33.73
N ALA A 250 -30.88 24.17 34.80
CA ALA A 250 -30.93 23.68 36.18
C ALA A 250 -32.34 23.19 36.54
N PRO A 251 -32.50 22.06 37.27
CA PRO A 251 -33.83 21.58 37.66
C PRO A 251 -34.39 22.49 38.75
N ARG A 252 -35.57 23.08 38.50
CA ARG A 252 -36.36 23.76 39.53
C ARG A 252 -36.99 22.72 40.45
N GLY A 253 -36.43 22.56 41.66
CA GLY A 253 -37.02 21.75 42.72
C GLY A 253 -38.23 22.45 43.35
N GLY A 254 -39.36 21.76 43.39
CA GLY A 254 -40.50 22.07 44.26
C GLY A 254 -40.56 21.08 45.43
N PRO A 255 -40.93 21.50 46.65
CA PRO A 255 -41.04 20.61 47.78
C PRO A 255 -42.49 20.09 47.88
N ASP A 256 -42.70 18.79 47.71
CA ASP A 256 -43.75 18.07 48.45
C ASP A 256 -43.77 16.59 48.07
N GLY A 257 -43.93 15.73 49.07
CA GLY A 257 -44.17 14.30 48.85
C GLY A 257 -43.42 13.33 49.76
N ALA A 258 -43.03 13.74 50.96
CA ALA A 258 -42.78 12.78 52.03
C ALA A 258 -44.12 12.13 52.41
N ARG A 259 -44.27 10.82 52.16
CA ARG A 259 -45.00 9.82 52.99
C ARG A 259 -45.31 8.57 52.16
N ARG A 260 -44.55 7.50 52.41
CA ARG A 260 -45.07 6.23 52.94
C ARG A 260 -43.90 5.26 53.17
N ALA A 261 -43.56 5.13 54.44
CA ALA A 261 -42.75 4.05 54.97
C ALA A 261 -43.55 2.74 54.94
N GLY A 262 -42.86 1.62 54.73
CA GLY A 262 -43.46 0.29 54.68
C GLY A 262 -42.48 -0.88 54.56
N GLN A 263 -41.40 -0.85 55.35
CA GLN A 263 -40.67 -1.99 55.97
C GLN A 263 -39.95 -3.06 55.09
N PRO A 264 -38.78 -3.60 55.55
CA PRO A 264 -37.91 -4.48 54.77
C PRO A 264 -38.02 -5.96 55.17
N ALA A 265 -37.58 -6.87 54.29
CA ALA A 265 -37.23 -8.25 54.65
C ALA A 265 -35.93 -8.66 53.95
N THR A 266 -34.97 -9.14 54.75
CA THR A 266 -33.61 -9.58 54.37
C THR A 266 -33.58 -11.13 54.20
N PRO A 267 -32.43 -11.82 53.98
CA PRO A 267 -32.24 -12.74 52.85
C PRO A 267 -32.06 -14.23 53.27
N ALA A 268 -32.03 -15.16 52.30
CA ALA A 268 -31.56 -16.53 52.48
C ALA A 268 -30.83 -16.98 51.20
N ALA A 269 -29.49 -17.14 51.25
CA ALA A 269 -28.77 -18.41 51.43
C ALA A 269 -28.89 -19.33 50.20
N ALA A 270 -27.86 -19.35 49.33
CA ALA A 270 -26.73 -20.28 49.35
C ALA A 270 -27.08 -21.67 48.80
N LEU A 271 -26.37 -22.11 47.75
CA LEU A 271 -25.90 -23.49 47.50
C LEU A 271 -25.22 -23.57 46.10
N THR A 272 -23.90 -23.62 46.10
CA THR A 272 -23.06 -24.41 45.17
C THR A 272 -22.45 -25.55 46.00
N PRO A 273 -21.63 -26.49 45.47
CA PRO A 273 -21.49 -27.11 44.13
C PRO A 273 -21.47 -28.67 44.23
N SER A 274 -21.49 -29.39 43.09
CA SER A 274 -20.98 -30.77 42.93
C SER A 274 -21.28 -31.22 41.49
N GLY A 275 -20.43 -31.84 40.69
CA GLY A 275 -19.09 -32.41 40.86
C GLY A 275 -18.68 -33.09 39.54
N ASP A 276 -17.38 -33.38 39.42
CA ASP A 276 -16.71 -34.51 38.73
C ASP A 276 -17.20 -35.00 37.33
N HIS A 277 -16.39 -34.84 36.26
CA HIS A 277 -15.30 -35.72 35.74
C HIS A 277 -15.82 -36.76 34.70
N PRO A 278 -15.00 -37.47 33.89
CA PRO A 278 -13.67 -37.20 33.32
C PRO A 278 -13.54 -37.53 31.80
N SER A 279 -12.38 -37.16 31.23
CA SER A 279 -11.57 -37.85 30.20
C SER A 279 -12.22 -38.69 29.07
N ARG A 280 -11.91 -38.31 27.83
CA ARG A 280 -11.24 -39.18 26.84
C ARG A 280 -10.62 -38.34 25.72
#